data_AF-A0A4R1APC0-F1
#
_entry.id   AF-A0A4R1APC0-F1
#
_cell.length_a   1.000
_cell.length_b   1.000
_cell.length_c   1.000
_cell.angle_alpha   90.00
_cell.angle_beta   90.00
_cell.angle_gamma   90.00
#
_symmetry.space_group_name_H-M   'P 1'
#
loop_
_entity.id
_entity.type
_entity.pdbx_description
1 polymer ?
#
loop_
_entity_poly.entity_id
_entity_poly.type
_entity_poly.pdbx_seq_one_letter_code
_entity_poly.pdbx_strand_id
1 'polypeptide(L)' 'MVQPYKHEPFTNFKLEENHQAYLTGLKTVESYLGKDYDLVIDGERISTEDKIVSYN' A
#
# COMPACT_ATOMS: atom_id res chain seq x y z
N MET A 1 -15.93 13.46 19.45
CA MET A 1 -16.61 12.14 19.47
C MET A 1 -16.25 11.41 18.18
N VAL A 2 -15.86 10.15 18.25
CA VAL A 2 -15.64 9.31 17.07
C VAL A 2 -16.97 8.67 16.65
N GLN A 3 -17.13 8.35 15.37
CA GLN A 3 -18.34 7.68 14.89
C GLN A 3 -18.41 6.23 15.41
N PRO A 4 -19.62 5.68 15.61
CA PRO A 4 -19.80 4.26 15.90
C PRO A 4 -19.15 3.39 14.83
N TYR A 5 -18.57 2.27 15.27
CA TYR A 5 -17.92 1.32 14.36
C TYR A 5 -18.88 0.84 13.27
N LYS A 6 -18.36 0.78 12.04
CA LYS A 6 -18.97 0.18 10.87
C LYS A 6 -17.87 -0.46 10.03
N HIS A 7 -18.17 -1.56 9.34
CA HIS A 7 -17.24 -2.15 8.39
C HIS A 7 -16.96 -1.19 7.22
N GLU A 8 -15.73 -1.22 6.70
CA GLU A 8 -15.42 -0.58 5.42
C GLU A 8 -16.21 -1.30 4.32
N PRO A 9 -16.93 -0.59 3.43
CA PRO A 9 -17.62 -1.23 2.31
C PRO A 9 -16.60 -1.80 1.30
N PHE A 10 -16.94 -2.92 0.67
CA PHE A 10 -16.15 -3.41 -0.46
C PHE A 10 -16.26 -2.46 -1.65
N THR A 11 -15.15 -2.25 -2.35
CA THR A 11 -15.12 -1.48 -3.59
C THR A 11 -15.91 -2.22 -4.69
N ASN A 12 -16.84 -1.52 -5.34
CA ASN A 12 -17.59 -2.08 -6.46
C ASN A 12 -16.85 -1.85 -7.78
N PHE A 13 -16.07 -2.84 -8.22
CA PHE A 13 -15.32 -2.77 -9.49
C PHE A 13 -16.16 -2.91 -10.76
N LYS A 14 -17.50 -3.06 -10.66
CA LYS A 14 -18.40 -2.92 -11.82
C LYS A 14 -18.58 -1.46 -12.24
N LEU A 15 -18.26 -0.52 -11.36
CA LEU A 15 -18.24 0.90 -11.69
C LEU A 15 -16.91 1.24 -12.36
N GLU A 16 -16.99 1.86 -13.54
CA GLU A 16 -15.80 2.18 -14.34
C GLU A 16 -14.81 3.07 -13.59
N GLU A 17 -15.30 4.02 -12.80
CA GLU A 17 -14.45 4.89 -11.96
C GLU A 17 -13.55 4.10 -11.00
N ASN A 18 -14.09 3.05 -10.37
CA ASN A 18 -13.36 2.21 -9.43
C ASN A 18 -12.35 1.32 -10.15
N HIS A 19 -12.72 0.84 -11.35
CA HIS A 19 -11.81 0.09 -12.20
C HIS A 19 -10.61 0.94 -12.65
N GLN A 20 -10.84 2.17 -13.10
CA GLN A 20 -9.77 3.10 -13.49
C GLN A 20 -8.90 3.51 -12.30
N ALA A 21 -9.50 3.75 -11.13
CA ALA A 21 -8.76 4.02 -9.89
C ALA A 21 -7.86 2.84 -9.51
N TYR A 22 -8.34 1.60 -9.64
CA TYR A 22 -7.55 0.39 -9.40
C TYR A 22 -6.37 0.27 -10.35
N LEU A 23 -6.58 0.44 -11.65
CA LEU A 23 -5.51 0.40 -12.65
C LEU A 23 -4.46 1.50 -12.42
N THR A 24 -4.90 2.69 -12.00
CA THR A 24 -3.99 3.78 -11.61
C THR A 24 -3.19 3.41 -10.36
N GLY A 25 -3.82 2.76 -9.39
CA GLY A 25 -3.15 2.20 -8.21
C GLY A 25 -2.08 1.18 -8.58
N LEU A 26 -2.37 0.25 -9.50
CA LEU A 26 -1.38 -0.71 -10.01
C LEU A 26 -0.18 -0.01 -10.64
N LYS A 27 -0.40 0.94 -11.55
CA LYS A 27 0.70 1.72 -12.18
C LYS A 27 1.55 2.47 -11.15
N THR A 28 0.90 2.98 -10.10
CA THR A 28 1.58 3.67 -9.00
C THR A 28 2.51 2.70 -8.26
N VAL A 29 2.03 1.51 -7.93
CA VAL A 29 2.83 0.45 -7.27
C VAL A 29 3.99 0.02 -8.16
N GLU A 30 3.72 -0.25 -9.44
CA GLU A 30 4.73 -0.62 -10.43
C GLU A 30 5.89 0.38 -10.50
N SER A 31 5.60 1.68 -10.36
CA SER A 31 6.61 2.75 -10.41
C SER A 31 7.65 2.72 -9.29
N TYR A 32 7.39 1.98 -8.21
CA TYR A 32 8.29 1.89 -7.06
C TYR A 32 8.66 0.46 -6.66
N LEU A 33 8.42 -0.52 -7.53
CA LEU A 33 8.94 -1.87 -7.32
C LEU A 33 10.46 -1.86 -7.20
N GLY A 34 10.99 -2.71 -6.31
CA GLY A 34 12.42 -2.80 -6.04
C GLY A 34 12.99 -1.70 -5.14
N LYS A 35 12.15 -0.82 -4.55
CA LYS A 35 12.60 0.08 -3.48
C LYS A 35 12.84 -0.67 -2.19
N ASP A 36 13.85 -0.23 -1.45
CA ASP A 36 14.12 -0.69 -0.09
C ASP A 36 13.26 0.07 0.93
N TYR A 37 12.86 -0.65 1.98
CA TYR A 37 12.11 -0.11 3.11
C TYR A 37 12.85 -0.43 4.40
N ASP A 38 13.27 0.62 5.10
CA ASP A 38 13.98 0.51 6.38
C ASP A 38 13.09 0.01 7.51
N LEU A 39 13.73 -0.54 8.55
CA LEU A 39 13.08 -0.84 9.81
C LEU A 39 12.57 0.45 10.46
N VAL A 40 11.47 0.35 11.20
CA VAL A 40 10.95 1.46 12.02
C VAL A 40 11.09 1.05 13.49
N ILE A 41 12.01 1.69 14.22
CA ILE A 41 12.30 1.41 15.63
C ILE A 41 12.14 2.73 16.38
N ASP A 42 11.25 2.76 17.38
CA ASP A 42 10.88 3.97 18.14
C ASP A 42 10.47 5.16 17.24
N GLY A 43 9.94 4.87 16.05
CA GLY A 43 9.51 5.88 15.07
C GLY A 43 10.62 6.35 14.13
N GLU A 44 11.86 5.94 14.34
CA GLU A 44 13.00 6.27 13.47
C GLU A 44 13.22 5.19 12.40
N ARG A 45 13.69 5.61 11.22
CA ARG A 45 14.02 4.71 10.11
C ARG A 45 15.48 4.27 10.22
N ILE A 46 15.70 2.96 10.26
CA ILE A 46 17.03 2.36 10.41
C ILE A 46 17.27 1.35 9.29
N SER A 47 18.26 1.63 8.45
CA SER A 47 18.67 0.74 7.36
C SER A 47 19.70 -0.29 7.81
N THR A 48 19.60 -1.51 7.31
CA THR A 48 20.54 -2.61 7.52
C THR A 48 21.22 -3.03 6.22
N GLU A 49 22.42 -3.62 6.30
CA GLU A 49 23.10 -4.17 5.12
C GLU A 49 22.36 -5.40 4.58
N ASP A 50 22.01 -6.35 5.46
CA ASP A 50 21.18 -7.49 5.10
C ASP A 50 19.74 -7.03 4.80
N LYS A 51 19.18 -7.53 3.68
CA LYS A 51 17.84 -7.20 3.21
C LYS A 51 16.99 -8.47 3.02
N ILE A 52 15.69 -8.34 3.25
CA ILE A 52 14.69 -9.37 2.91
C ILE A 52 14.16 -9.06 1.51
N VAL A 53 14.32 -10.00 0.59
CA VAL A 53 13.81 -9.87 -0.78
C VAL A 53 12.36 -10.35 -0.84
N SER A 54 11.46 -9.48 -1.31
CA SER A 54 10.05 -9.79 -1.56
C SER A 54 9.79 -9.83 -3.07
N TYR A 55 9.18 -10.92 -3.54
CA TYR A 55 8.84 -11.15 -4.94
C TYR A 55 7.31 -11.19 -5.14
N ASN A 56 6.88 -10.94 -6.38
CA ASN A 56 5.48 -10.99 -6.81
C ASN A 56 5.08 -12.34 -7.41
#